data_AF-Q17720-F1
#
_entry.id   AF-Q17720-F1
#
_cell.length_a   1.000
_cell.length_b   1.000
_cell.length_c   1.000
_cell.angle_alpha   90.00
_cell.angle_beta   90.00
_cell.angle_gamma   90.00
#
_symmetry.space_group_name_H-M   'P 1'
#
loop_
_entity.id
_entity.type
_entity.pdbx_description
1 polymer ?
#
loop_
_entity_poly.entity_id
_entity_poly.type
_entity_poly.pdbx_seq_one_letter_code
_entity_poly.pdbx_strand_id
1 'polypeptide(L)'
;MNENQKRFLDDMEIAQQLYIIEMVNEEDKKITFHIAGPADTPYETGVFEVDLTFPDNYPNALPQIKFQTLIWNCAVEPSTGQVHIENYSRLNVSEALSYIEDLFRSIEVDEEVMFYKTARFWTTEFAGGRPLPDDDWQKKKVDSLIEMGFSRLESILALGGSDWNLADAAEQLLEGDEQAQE
;
A
#
# COMPACT_ATOMS: atom_id res chain seq x y z
N MET A 1 11.30 11.47 -29.56
CA MET A 1 11.43 10.42 -28.54
C MET A 1 12.91 10.14 -28.31
N ASN A 2 13.42 10.29 -27.09
CA ASN A 2 14.79 9.93 -26.74
C ASN A 2 14.91 8.40 -26.51
N GLU A 3 16.14 7.88 -26.39
CA GLU A 3 16.36 6.44 -26.23
C GLU A 3 15.72 5.88 -24.94
N ASN A 4 15.77 6.63 -23.84
CA ASN A 4 15.17 6.24 -22.56
C ASN A 4 13.64 6.09 -22.67
N GLN A 5 12.98 7.03 -23.34
CA GLN A 5 11.54 7.00 -23.59
C GLN A 5 11.15 5.81 -24.46
N LYS A 6 11.93 5.55 -25.53
CA LYS A 6 11.71 4.38 -26.38
C LYS A 6 11.83 3.10 -25.56
N ARG A 7 12.88 2.99 -24.73
CA ARG A 7 13.13 1.82 -23.90
C ARG A 7 12.00 1.59 -22.89
N PHE A 8 11.49 2.66 -22.28
CA PHE A 8 10.35 2.60 -21.37
C PHE A 8 9.09 2.06 -22.06
N LEU A 9 8.77 2.56 -23.25
CA LEU A 9 7.61 2.09 -24.02
C LEU A 9 7.77 0.61 -24.44
N ASP A 10 8.96 0.21 -24.87
CA ASP A 10 9.24 -1.20 -25.22
C ASP A 10 9.04 -2.12 -24.00
N ASP A 11 9.55 -1.73 -22.81
CA ASP A 11 9.37 -2.49 -21.57
C ASP A 11 7.89 -2.50 -21.11
N MET A 12 7.16 -1.40 -21.32
CA MET A 12 5.72 -1.33 -21.01
C MET A 12 4.88 -2.24 -21.91
N GLU A 13 5.14 -2.26 -23.22
CA GLU A 13 4.43 -3.11 -24.17
C GLU A 13 4.59 -4.59 -23.81
N ILE A 14 5.78 -4.99 -23.34
CA ILE A 14 6.02 -6.35 -22.83
C ILE A 14 5.25 -6.58 -21.53
N ALA A 15 5.30 -5.64 -20.58
CA ALA A 15 4.64 -5.80 -19.29
C ALA A 15 3.10 -5.89 -19.41
N GLN A 16 2.48 -5.16 -20.34
CA GLN A 16 1.04 -5.23 -20.60
C GLN A 16 0.54 -6.60 -21.09
N GLN A 17 1.43 -7.49 -21.52
CA GLN A 17 1.07 -8.86 -21.89
C GLN A 17 0.84 -9.76 -20.67
N LEU A 18 1.41 -9.39 -19.52
CA LEU A 18 1.39 -10.19 -18.29
C LEU A 18 0.61 -9.51 -17.16
N TYR A 19 0.55 -8.18 -17.17
CA TYR A 19 0.00 -7.37 -16.09
C TYR A 19 -1.08 -6.42 -16.59
N ILE A 20 -2.03 -6.08 -15.71
CA ILE A 20 -3.03 -5.06 -15.97
C ILE A 20 -2.43 -3.69 -15.64
N ILE A 21 -1.94 -2.99 -16.66
CA ILE A 21 -1.26 -1.69 -16.52
C ILE A 21 -1.91 -0.66 -17.43
N GLU A 22 -2.18 0.51 -16.87
CA GLU A 22 -2.63 1.70 -17.58
C GLU A 22 -1.50 2.72 -17.72
N MET A 23 -1.32 3.28 -18.93
CA MET A 23 -0.47 4.44 -19.14
C MET A 23 -1.22 5.70 -18.70
N VAL A 24 -0.75 6.37 -17.64
CA VAL A 24 -1.36 7.60 -17.13
C VAL A 24 -0.75 8.83 -17.81
N ASN A 25 0.57 8.87 -17.90
CA ASN A 25 1.29 9.93 -18.60
C ASN A 25 2.57 9.37 -19.23
N GLU A 26 2.63 9.38 -20.57
CA GLU A 26 3.81 8.92 -21.30
C GLU A 26 5.05 9.79 -21.07
N GLU A 27 4.91 11.11 -21.02
CA GLU A 27 6.03 12.04 -20.87
C GLU A 27 6.73 11.88 -19.51
N ASP A 28 5.92 11.81 -18.46
CA ASP A 28 6.36 11.59 -17.07
C ASP A 28 6.68 10.11 -16.78
N LYS A 29 6.49 9.22 -17.76
CA LYS A 29 6.62 7.75 -17.61
C LYS A 29 5.84 7.27 -16.40
N LYS A 30 4.60 7.73 -16.27
CA LYS A 30 3.69 7.42 -15.17
C LYS A 30 2.68 6.36 -15.62
N ILE A 31 2.56 5.30 -14.83
CA ILE A 31 1.62 4.19 -15.05
C ILE A 31 0.85 3.89 -13.76
N THR A 32 -0.31 3.25 -13.91
CA THR A 32 -1.06 2.64 -12.82
C THR A 32 -1.12 1.13 -13.04
N PHE A 33 -0.60 0.39 -12.08
CA PHE A 33 -0.63 -1.07 -12.04
C PHE A 33 -1.82 -1.53 -11.18
N HIS A 34 -2.63 -2.42 -11.73
CA HIS A 34 -3.76 -3.04 -11.04
C HIS A 34 -3.41 -4.49 -10.69
N ILE A 35 -3.41 -4.80 -9.39
CA ILE A 35 -3.03 -6.12 -8.88
C ILE A 35 -4.08 -6.64 -7.91
N ALA A 36 -4.45 -7.91 -8.07
CA ALA A 36 -5.26 -8.62 -7.09
C ALA A 36 -4.35 -9.16 -5.98
N GLY A 37 -4.80 -9.04 -4.73
CA GLY A 37 -4.10 -9.61 -3.59
C GLY A 37 -3.96 -11.13 -3.74
N PRO A 38 -2.72 -11.69 -3.66
CA PRO A 38 -2.51 -13.13 -3.83
C PRO A 38 -3.26 -13.98 -2.80
N ALA A 39 -3.64 -15.19 -3.18
CA ALA A 39 -4.19 -16.19 -2.26
C ALA A 39 -3.18 -16.54 -1.16
N ASP A 40 -3.70 -16.95 0.01
CA ASP A 40 -2.89 -17.32 1.18
C ASP A 40 -2.03 -16.16 1.72
N THR A 41 -2.46 -14.92 1.48
CA THR A 41 -1.86 -13.69 2.04
C THR A 41 -2.93 -12.88 2.77
N PRO A 42 -2.59 -11.97 3.71
CA PRO A 42 -3.61 -11.13 4.34
C PRO A 42 -4.31 -10.19 3.34
N TYR A 43 -3.78 -10.08 2.12
CA TYR A 43 -4.29 -9.25 1.05
C TYR A 43 -5.29 -9.97 0.14
N GLU A 44 -5.51 -11.27 0.36
CA GLU A 44 -6.41 -12.08 -0.45
C GLU A 44 -7.77 -11.41 -0.61
N THR A 45 -8.36 -11.54 -1.81
CA THR A 45 -9.62 -10.92 -2.24
C THR A 45 -9.60 -9.39 -2.40
N GLY A 46 -8.55 -8.70 -1.95
CA GLY A 46 -8.37 -7.28 -2.20
C GLY A 46 -7.95 -6.98 -3.63
N VAL A 47 -8.29 -5.79 -4.11
CA VAL A 47 -7.81 -5.23 -5.38
C VAL A 47 -7.06 -3.94 -5.09
N PHE A 48 -5.85 -3.82 -5.59
CA PHE A 48 -4.94 -2.71 -5.30
C PHE A 48 -4.55 -1.97 -6.57
N GLU A 49 -4.61 -0.65 -6.50
CA GLU A 49 -4.09 0.27 -7.51
C GLU A 49 -2.76 0.86 -7.01
N VAL A 50 -1.72 0.73 -7.84
CA VAL A 50 -0.37 1.19 -7.52
C VAL A 50 0.12 2.11 -8.63
N ASP A 51 0.42 3.35 -8.28
CA ASP A 51 1.04 4.31 -9.19
C ASP A 51 2.55 4.11 -9.20
N LEU A 52 3.13 4.05 -10.41
CA LEU A 52 4.57 4.08 -10.61
C LEU A 52 4.92 5.27 -11.50
N THR A 53 5.90 6.07 -11.08
CA THR A 53 6.48 7.15 -11.88
C THR A 53 7.96 6.87 -12.08
N PHE A 54 8.36 6.65 -13.33
CA PHE A 54 9.75 6.33 -13.65
C PHE A 54 10.57 7.60 -13.93
N PRO A 55 11.85 7.62 -13.54
CA PRO A 55 12.68 8.80 -13.68
C PRO A 55 13.12 9.06 -15.13
N ASP A 56 13.52 10.28 -15.45
CA ASP A 56 13.94 10.66 -16.81
C ASP A 56 15.16 9.89 -17.35
N ASN A 57 16.03 9.44 -16.44
CA ASN A 57 17.17 8.59 -16.76
C ASN A 57 16.83 7.09 -16.79
N TYR A 58 15.56 6.71 -16.90
CA TYR A 58 15.10 5.33 -17.08
C TYR A 58 15.96 4.56 -18.10
N PRO A 59 16.32 3.28 -17.84
CA PRO A 59 16.00 2.48 -16.65
C PRO A 59 17.09 2.57 -15.55
N ASN A 60 17.85 3.65 -15.46
CA ASN A 60 19.07 3.73 -14.63
C ASN A 60 18.87 4.31 -13.21
N ALA A 61 17.63 4.42 -12.75
CA ALA A 61 17.30 4.83 -11.39
C ALA A 61 15.97 4.19 -10.96
N LEU A 62 15.65 4.29 -9.67
CA LEU A 62 14.42 3.73 -9.10
C LEU A 62 13.18 4.54 -9.52
N PRO A 63 12.03 3.89 -9.77
CA PRO A 63 10.76 4.57 -9.84
C PRO A 63 10.30 5.03 -8.46
N GLN A 64 9.45 6.05 -8.44
CA GLN A 64 8.60 6.34 -7.29
C GLN A 64 7.37 5.43 -7.36
N ILE A 65 7.15 4.62 -6.35
CA ILE A 65 6.02 3.69 -6.26
C ILE A 65 5.12 4.11 -5.11
N LYS A 66 3.82 4.24 -5.37
CA LYS A 66 2.82 4.64 -4.39
C LYS A 66 1.54 3.81 -4.54
N PHE A 67 1.14 3.15 -3.47
CA PHE A 67 -0.18 2.53 -3.37
C PHE A 67 -1.25 3.63 -3.28
N GLN A 68 -2.15 3.67 -4.27
CA GLN A 68 -3.36 4.50 -4.21
C GLN A 68 -4.41 3.84 -3.33
N THR A 69 -4.53 2.50 -3.44
CA THR A 69 -5.27 1.69 -2.48
C THR A 69 -4.41 1.47 -1.23
N LEU A 70 -4.80 2.06 -0.10
CA LEU A 70 -4.02 1.95 1.15
C LEU A 70 -3.82 0.49 1.56
N ILE A 71 -2.62 0.19 2.03
CA ILE A 71 -2.17 -1.14 2.41
C ILE A 71 -1.32 -1.07 3.68
N TRP A 72 -1.46 -2.07 4.55
CA TRP A 72 -0.55 -2.25 5.69
C TRP A 72 0.54 -3.24 5.29
N ASN A 73 1.76 -2.75 5.08
CA ASN A 73 2.93 -3.53 4.70
C ASN A 73 4.19 -2.88 5.29
N CYS A 74 5.21 -3.66 5.64
CA CYS A 74 6.41 -3.13 6.30
C CYS A 74 7.23 -2.18 5.39
N ALA A 75 7.13 -2.34 4.07
CA ALA A 75 7.81 -1.50 3.10
C ALA A 75 6.97 -0.31 2.63
N VAL A 76 5.74 -0.12 3.15
CA VAL A 76 4.80 0.90 2.67
C VAL A 76 4.41 1.82 3.82
N GLU A 77 4.60 3.12 3.63
CA GLU A 77 4.15 4.13 4.57
C GLU A 77 2.61 4.11 4.67
N PRO A 78 2.01 3.74 5.82
CA PRO A 78 0.57 3.47 5.91
C PRO A 78 -0.31 4.68 5.57
N SER A 79 0.16 5.89 5.88
CA SER A 79 -0.62 7.13 5.68
C SER A 79 -0.61 7.63 4.23
N THR A 80 0.46 7.36 3.48
CA THR A 80 0.66 7.90 2.13
C THR A 80 0.64 6.84 1.04
N GLY A 81 0.82 5.57 1.38
CA GLY A 81 1.02 4.48 0.43
C GLY A 81 2.40 4.49 -0.24
N GLN A 82 3.32 5.36 0.17
CA GLN A 82 4.65 5.44 -0.42
C GLN A 82 5.46 4.18 -0.13
N VAL A 83 5.97 3.53 -1.17
CA VAL A 83 6.83 2.35 -1.02
C VAL A 83 8.27 2.80 -0.78
N HIS A 84 8.91 2.19 0.22
CA HIS A 84 10.35 2.27 0.45
C HIS A 84 11.05 1.06 -0.19
N ILE A 85 11.73 1.31 -1.32
CA ILE A 85 12.45 0.26 -2.04
C ILE A 85 13.80 0.02 -1.36
N GLU A 86 14.02 -1.19 -0.86
CA GLU A 86 15.28 -1.58 -0.23
C GLU A 86 16.17 -2.42 -1.16
N ASN A 87 17.50 -2.26 -1.06
CA ASN A 87 18.53 -3.08 -1.73
C ASN A 87 18.60 -2.99 -3.27
N TYR A 88 17.82 -2.13 -3.91
CA TYR A 88 17.89 -1.87 -5.35
C TYR A 88 18.40 -0.45 -5.64
N SER A 89 19.09 -0.26 -6.77
CA SER A 89 19.54 1.06 -7.24
C SER A 89 18.81 1.51 -8.52
N ARG A 90 18.19 0.57 -9.22
CA ARG A 90 17.37 0.80 -10.41
C ARG A 90 16.35 -0.32 -10.55
N LEU A 91 15.20 0.00 -11.15
CA LEU A 91 14.21 -0.98 -11.56
C LEU A 91 13.61 -0.53 -12.89
N ASN A 92 13.61 -1.42 -13.88
CA ASN A 92 12.80 -1.25 -15.08
C ASN A 92 11.30 -1.55 -14.77
N VAL A 93 10.41 -1.40 -15.75
CA VAL A 93 8.97 -1.65 -15.56
C VAL A 93 8.72 -3.05 -15.00
N SER A 94 9.20 -4.10 -15.65
CA SER A 94 8.98 -5.49 -15.23
C SER A 94 9.59 -5.80 -13.86
N GLU A 95 10.80 -5.31 -13.58
CA GLU A 95 11.48 -5.47 -12.29
C GLU A 95 10.69 -4.78 -11.16
N ALA A 96 10.13 -3.59 -11.41
CA ALA A 96 9.33 -2.85 -10.44
C ALA A 96 7.99 -3.55 -10.14
N LEU A 97 7.31 -4.08 -11.16
CA LEU A 97 6.07 -4.84 -10.99
C LEU A 97 6.31 -6.14 -10.23
N SER A 98 7.38 -6.87 -10.56
CA SER A 98 7.77 -8.07 -9.82
C SER A 98 8.09 -7.75 -8.36
N TYR A 99 8.79 -6.64 -8.09
CA TYR A 99 9.06 -6.20 -6.72
C TYR A 99 7.78 -5.95 -5.94
N ILE A 100 6.78 -5.30 -6.56
CA ILE A 100 5.46 -5.10 -5.94
C ILE A 100 4.80 -6.45 -5.63
N GLU A 101 4.79 -7.41 -6.55
CA GLU A 101 4.23 -8.74 -6.25
C GLU A 101 4.94 -9.42 -5.06
N ASP A 102 6.26 -9.30 -4.99
CA ASP A 102 7.06 -9.86 -3.90
C ASP A 102 6.74 -9.19 -2.56
N LEU A 103 6.39 -7.91 -2.53
CA LEU A 103 5.92 -7.22 -1.31
C LEU A 103 4.64 -7.83 -0.75
N PHE A 104 3.75 -8.36 -1.60
CA PHE A 104 2.54 -9.06 -1.12
C PHE A 104 2.88 -10.41 -0.49
N ARG A 105 3.89 -11.11 -1.02
CA ARG A 105 4.28 -12.46 -0.61
C ARG A 105 5.27 -12.47 0.56
N SER A 106 5.96 -11.36 0.83
CA SER A 106 7.00 -11.27 1.88
C SER A 106 6.46 -11.29 3.31
N ILE A 107 5.13 -11.30 3.51
CA ILE A 107 4.53 -11.53 4.82
C ILE A 107 4.65 -13.01 5.16
N GLU A 108 5.81 -13.42 5.69
CA GLU A 108 6.02 -14.73 6.32
C GLU A 108 5.53 -14.75 7.78
N VAL A 109 4.52 -13.95 8.10
CA VAL A 109 4.06 -13.77 9.47
C VAL A 109 2.89 -14.71 9.75
N ASP A 110 2.94 -15.41 10.88
CA ASP A 110 1.84 -16.23 11.41
C ASP A 110 0.54 -15.40 11.48
N GLU A 111 -0.59 -16.00 11.06
CA GLU A 111 -1.92 -15.38 11.04
C GLU A 111 -2.34 -14.85 12.42
N GLU A 112 -1.77 -15.41 13.50
CA GLU A 112 -2.05 -14.98 14.87
C GLU A 112 -1.34 -13.67 15.27
N VAL A 113 -0.33 -13.25 14.51
CA VAL A 113 0.41 -12.02 14.80
C VAL A 113 -0.43 -10.80 14.42
N MET A 114 -0.40 -9.78 15.29
CA MET A 114 -1.20 -8.57 15.12
C MET A 114 -0.98 -7.90 13.77
N PHE A 115 0.26 -7.89 13.26
CA PHE A 115 0.58 -7.35 11.94
C PHE A 115 -0.24 -7.99 10.81
N TYR A 116 -0.38 -9.32 10.80
CA TYR A 116 -1.17 -10.04 9.81
C TYR A 116 -2.65 -9.65 9.90
N LYS A 117 -3.20 -9.63 11.13
CA LYS A 117 -4.59 -9.23 11.40
C LYS A 117 -4.85 -7.77 11.01
N THR A 118 -3.89 -6.87 11.21
CA THR A 118 -3.96 -5.49 10.74
C THR A 118 -4.01 -5.41 9.22
N ALA A 119 -3.11 -6.12 8.52
CA ALA A 119 -3.08 -6.14 7.06
C ALA A 119 -4.36 -6.71 6.44
N ARG A 120 -4.93 -7.75 7.06
CA ARG A 120 -6.21 -8.32 6.64
C ARG A 120 -7.36 -7.34 6.82
N PHE A 121 -7.44 -6.68 7.97
CA PHE A 121 -8.44 -5.66 8.22
C PHE A 121 -8.35 -4.50 7.21
N TRP A 122 -7.13 -4.01 6.94
CA TRP A 122 -6.89 -2.97 5.94
C TRP A 122 -7.30 -3.39 4.53
N THR A 123 -7.06 -4.64 4.16
CA THR A 123 -7.49 -5.19 2.86
C THR A 123 -9.00 -5.15 2.71
N THR A 124 -9.73 -5.53 3.76
CA THR A 124 -11.19 -5.44 3.77
C THR A 124 -11.68 -4.00 3.69
N GLU A 125 -11.06 -3.11 4.46
CA GLU A 125 -11.49 -1.71 4.57
C GLU A 125 -11.19 -0.88 3.32
N PHE A 126 -9.98 -1.01 2.76
CA PHE A 126 -9.49 -0.12 1.70
C PHE A 126 -9.42 -0.77 0.32
N ALA A 127 -9.22 -2.09 0.24
CA ALA A 127 -9.05 -2.82 -1.01
C ALA A 127 -10.29 -3.62 -1.43
N GLY A 128 -11.42 -3.46 -0.72
CA GLY A 128 -12.66 -4.19 -1.00
C GLY A 128 -12.60 -5.68 -0.71
N GLY A 129 -11.64 -6.10 0.12
CA GLY A 129 -11.50 -7.48 0.56
C GLY A 129 -12.74 -8.02 1.28
N ARG A 130 -12.84 -9.33 1.36
CA ARG A 130 -13.94 -10.00 2.06
C ARG A 130 -13.70 -9.95 3.58
N PRO A 131 -14.63 -9.41 4.38
CA PRO A 131 -14.53 -9.45 5.84
C PRO A 131 -14.62 -10.90 6.35
N LEU A 132 -13.82 -11.23 7.35
CA LEU A 132 -13.94 -12.47 8.10
C LEU A 132 -14.67 -12.24 9.44
N PRO A 133 -15.36 -13.25 9.99
CA PRO A 133 -16.07 -13.12 11.27
C PRO A 133 -15.17 -12.69 12.45
N ASP A 134 -13.88 -12.96 12.38
CA ASP A 134 -12.90 -12.61 13.41
C ASP A 134 -12.53 -11.11 13.42
N ASP A 135 -12.85 -10.35 12.37
CA ASP A 135 -12.49 -8.92 12.25
C ASP A 135 -13.42 -8.00 13.06
N ASP A 136 -14.50 -8.55 13.64
CA ASP A 136 -15.54 -7.80 14.37
C ASP A 136 -15.00 -6.94 15.52
N TRP A 137 -13.95 -7.39 16.21
CA TRP A 137 -13.38 -6.65 17.33
C TRP A 137 -12.56 -5.43 16.88
N GLN A 138 -11.88 -5.51 15.74
CA GLN A 138 -11.14 -4.38 15.15
C GLN A 138 -12.12 -3.29 14.73
N LYS A 139 -13.21 -3.68 14.07
CA LYS A 139 -14.28 -2.76 13.70
C LYS A 139 -14.87 -2.03 14.91
N LYS A 140 -15.15 -2.74 16.00
CA LYS A 140 -15.66 -2.13 17.24
C LYS A 140 -14.70 -1.10 17.83
N LYS A 141 -13.39 -1.34 17.80
CA LYS A 141 -12.38 -0.39 18.28
C LYS A 141 -12.33 0.87 17.40
N VAL A 142 -12.40 0.71 16.07
CA VAL A 142 -12.49 1.83 15.13
C VAL A 142 -13.76 2.65 15.39
N ASP A 143 -14.90 1.98 15.54
CA ASP A 143 -16.18 2.65 15.79
C ASP A 143 -16.16 3.40 17.12
N SER A 144 -15.50 2.88 18.16
CA SER A 144 -15.29 3.60 19.43
C SER A 144 -14.48 4.89 19.29
N LEU A 145 -13.43 4.94 18.46
CA LEU A 145 -12.68 6.18 18.20
C LEU A 145 -13.49 7.17 17.35
N ILE A 146 -14.30 6.68 16.41
CA ILE A 146 -15.21 7.52 15.62
C ILE A 146 -16.27 8.15 16.53
N GLU A 147 -16.80 7.42 17.51
CA GLU A 147 -17.73 7.95 18.52
C GLU A 147 -17.09 9.05 19.39
N MET A 148 -15.75 9.05 19.53
CA MET A 148 -15.00 10.13 20.20
C MET A 148 -14.78 11.35 19.31
N GLY A 149 -15.04 11.26 18.01
CA GLY A 149 -14.95 12.36 17.04
C GLY A 149 -13.79 12.28 16.06
N PHE A 150 -12.95 11.25 16.14
CA PHE A 150 -11.84 11.05 15.20
C PHE A 150 -12.34 10.54 13.85
N SER A 151 -11.63 10.86 12.76
CA SER A 151 -11.99 10.29 11.46
C SER A 151 -11.70 8.78 11.43
N ARG A 152 -12.38 8.07 10.52
CA ARG A 152 -12.18 6.64 10.34
C ARG A 152 -10.73 6.29 9.97
N LEU A 153 -10.11 7.07 9.09
CA LEU A 153 -8.74 6.85 8.66
C LEU A 153 -7.74 7.07 9.79
N GLU A 154 -7.86 8.18 10.53
CA GLU A 154 -7.01 8.46 11.70
C GLU A 154 -7.14 7.36 12.76
N SER A 155 -8.38 6.93 13.03
CA SER A 155 -8.67 5.85 13.97
C SER A 155 -7.96 4.55 13.60
N ILE A 156 -8.01 4.17 12.32
CA ILE A 156 -7.38 2.95 11.81
C ILE A 156 -5.85 3.05 11.85
N LEU A 157 -5.29 4.21 11.48
CA LEU A 157 -3.84 4.45 11.53
C LEU A 157 -3.32 4.36 12.96
N ALA A 158 -3.95 5.05 13.91
CA ALA A 158 -3.55 5.05 15.31
C ALA A 158 -3.68 3.65 15.94
N LEU A 159 -4.76 2.93 15.66
CA LEU A 159 -4.94 1.55 16.13
C LEU A 159 -3.90 0.60 15.52
N GLY A 160 -3.62 0.70 14.22
CA GLY A 160 -2.61 -0.11 13.55
C GLY A 160 -1.20 0.11 14.12
N GLY A 161 -0.85 1.36 14.45
CA GLY A 161 0.43 1.73 15.06
C GLY A 161 0.55 1.39 16.55
N SER A 162 -0.56 1.07 17.23
CA SER A 162 -0.61 0.86 18.69
C SER A 162 -1.00 -0.58 19.07
N ASP A 163 -0.69 -1.58 18.24
CA ASP A 163 -1.11 -2.98 18.43
C ASP A 163 -2.62 -3.14 18.72
N TRP A 164 -3.42 -2.23 18.17
CA TRP A 164 -4.85 -2.09 18.43
C TRP A 164 -5.23 -1.85 19.90
N ASN A 165 -4.36 -1.27 20.72
CA ASN A 165 -4.73 -0.77 22.03
C ASN A 165 -5.56 0.52 21.88
N LEU A 166 -6.83 0.46 22.29
CA LEU A 166 -7.75 1.60 22.16
C LEU A 166 -7.32 2.80 23.01
N ALA A 167 -6.76 2.57 24.19
CA ALA A 167 -6.32 3.64 25.08
C ALA A 167 -5.12 4.37 24.49
N ASP A 168 -4.08 3.62 24.09
CA ASP A 168 -2.86 4.17 23.50
C ASP A 168 -3.16 4.91 22.18
N ALA A 169 -4.05 4.35 21.34
CA ALA A 169 -4.47 5.00 20.11
C ALA A 169 -5.25 6.31 20.36
N ALA A 170 -6.14 6.34 21.36
CA ALA A 170 -6.87 7.56 21.72
C ALA A 170 -5.94 8.64 22.27
N GLU A 171 -4.96 8.26 23.11
CA GLU A 171 -3.96 9.17 23.65
C GLU A 171 -3.10 9.80 22.53
N GLN A 172 -2.59 8.99 21.59
CA GLN A 172 -1.83 9.48 20.44
C GLN A 172 -2.62 10.47 19.57
N LEU A 173 -3.91 10.22 19.36
CA LEU A 173 -4.76 11.11 18.57
C LEU A 173 -4.98 12.46 19.26
N LEU A 174 -5.21 12.45 20.58
CA LEU A 174 -5.37 13.69 21.35
C LEU A 174 -4.07 14.51 21.40
N GLU A 175 -2.91 13.87 21.58
CA GLU A 175 -1.61 14.56 21.58
C GLU A 175 -1.29 15.19 20.22
N GLY A 176 -1.62 14.49 19.11
CA GLY A 176 -1.46 15.01 17.76
C GLY A 176 -2.32 16.24 17.47
N ASP A 177 -3.56 16.25 17.95
CA ASP A 177 -4.48 17.39 17.82
C ASP A 177 -4.02 18.61 18.63
N GLU A 178 -3.44 18.40 19.82
CA GLU A 178 -2.87 19.47 20.65
C GLU A 178 -1.66 20.13 19.96
N GLN A 179 -0.75 19.33 19.40
CA GLN A 179 0.43 19.84 18.68
C GLN A 179 0.06 20.59 17.39
N ALA A 180 -1.07 20.26 16.75
CA ALA A 180 -1.55 20.97 15.56
C ALA A 180 -2.18 22.35 15.87
N GLN A 181 -2.48 22.64 17.15
CA GLN A 181 -3.09 23.89 17.59
C GLN A 181 -2.08 24.92 18.13
N GLU A 182 -0.82 24.52 18.37
CA GLU A 182 0.29 25.38 18.78
C GLU A 182 1.04 26.02 17.60
#